data_AF-A0A928GF18-F1
#
_entry.id   AF-A0A928GF18-F1
#
_cell.length_a   1.000
_cell.length_b   1.000
_cell.length_c   1.000
_cell.angle_alpha   90.00
_cell.angle_beta   90.00
_cell.angle_gamma   90.00
#
_symmetry.space_group_name_H-M   'P 1'
#
loop_
_entity.id
_entity.type
_entity.pdbx_description
1 polymer ?
#
loop_
_entity_poly.entity_id
_entity_poly.type
_entity_poly.pdbx_seq_one_letter_code
_entity_poly.pdbx_strand_id
1 'polypeptide(L)'
;MKRSPAILFLLMGLVCIGLSLDARDRKAERLQRREQRRLERAVYDSLRLLRQETDSINIGYGYVKRKNLTGAVSKVEMNELQIGTYANIGEYLKGKVPGLQVMKVGSGYKYLIRGIGSLNSPTDPLFLVDGVEVMDIDFINPNDVLTVEVLKDASASIYGNRGANGVIIITTRR
;
A
#
# COMPACT_ATOMS: atom_id res chain seq x y z
N MET A 1 8.66 -15.55 2.88
CA MET A 1 7.21 -15.73 2.58
C MET A 1 6.79 -17.13 3.00
N LYS A 2 6.22 -17.28 4.20
CA LYS A 2 5.67 -18.56 4.68
C LYS A 2 4.35 -18.82 3.95
N ARG A 3 4.31 -19.78 3.03
CA ARG A 3 3.05 -20.23 2.43
C ARG A 3 2.21 -20.87 3.55
N SER A 4 0.99 -20.36 3.74
CA SER A 4 0.08 -20.86 4.79
C SER A 4 -0.27 -22.33 4.52
N PRO A 5 -0.13 -23.23 5.51
CA PRO A 5 -0.37 -24.67 5.33
C PRO A 5 -1.81 -24.97 4.91
N ALA A 6 -2.77 -24.09 5.22
CA ALA A 6 -4.19 -24.26 4.86
C ALA A 6 -4.43 -24.36 3.34
N ILE A 7 -3.66 -23.62 2.53
CA ILE A 7 -3.80 -23.63 1.07
C ILE A 7 -3.25 -24.93 0.48
N LEU A 8 -2.20 -25.49 1.09
CA LEU A 8 -1.59 -26.75 0.65
C LEU A 8 -2.51 -27.95 0.93
N PHE A 9 -3.22 -27.93 2.07
CA PHE A 9 -4.20 -28.97 2.42
C PHE A 9 -5.42 -28.99 1.51
N LEU A 10 -5.93 -27.81 1.11
CA LEU A 10 -7.08 -27.70 0.22
C LEU A 10 -6.75 -28.15 -1.22
N LEU A 11 -5.52 -27.88 -1.67
CA LEU A 11 -4.98 -28.38 -2.95
C LEU A 11 -4.79 -29.90 -2.96
N MET A 12 -4.35 -30.50 -1.85
CA MET A 12 -4.19 -31.96 -1.75
C MET A 12 -5.53 -32.71 -1.67
N GLY A 13 -6.54 -32.14 -1.01
CA GLY A 13 -7.88 -32.73 -0.92
C GLY A 13 -8.55 -32.91 -2.29
N LEU A 14 -8.40 -31.92 -3.19
CA LEU A 14 -8.89 -31.99 -4.57
C LEU A 14 -8.14 -33.02 -5.43
N VAL A 15 -6.86 -33.29 -5.14
CA VAL A 15 -6.06 -34.32 -5.83
C VAL A 15 -6.45 -35.72 -5.38
N CYS A 16 -6.76 -35.93 -4.10
CA CYS A 16 -7.19 -37.24 -3.57
C CYS A 16 -8.56 -37.69 -4.09
N ILE A 17 -9.53 -36.77 -4.26
CA ILE A 17 -10.84 -37.11 -4.85
C ILE A 17 -10.68 -37.55 -6.33
N GLY A 18 -9.62 -37.11 -7.00
CA GLY A 18 -9.30 -37.50 -8.37
C GLY A 18 -8.67 -38.90 -8.50
N LEU A 19 -8.01 -39.42 -7.46
CA LEU A 19 -7.36 -40.74 -7.51
C LEU A 19 -8.33 -41.92 -7.31
N SER A 20 -9.51 -41.70 -6.71
CA SER A 20 -10.45 -42.78 -6.40
C SER A 20 -11.45 -43.10 -7.53
N LEU A 21 -11.37 -42.38 -8.66
CA LEU A 21 -12.24 -42.58 -9.83
C LEU A 21 -11.44 -43.09 -11.04
N ASP A 22 -10.55 -44.07 -10.87
CA ASP A 22 -9.78 -44.62 -11.99
C ASP A 22 -10.14 -46.08 -12.26
N ALA A 23 -10.94 -46.29 -13.32
CA ALA A 23 -10.86 -47.49 -14.19
C ALA A 23 -11.85 -47.50 -15.38
N ARG A 24 -12.91 -46.67 -15.44
CA ARG A 24 -13.94 -46.83 -16.51
C ARG A 24 -14.17 -45.67 -17.48
N ASP A 25 -13.80 -44.42 -17.20
CA ASP A 25 -14.16 -43.30 -18.08
C ASP A 25 -13.01 -42.36 -18.47
N ARG A 26 -12.21 -42.79 -19.47
CA ARG A 26 -11.19 -41.94 -20.12
C ARG A 26 -11.76 -40.63 -20.71
N LYS A 27 -13.08 -40.54 -20.93
CA LYS A 27 -13.78 -39.32 -21.33
C LYS A 27 -13.99 -38.35 -20.16
N ALA A 28 -14.31 -38.86 -18.97
CA ALA A 28 -14.54 -38.05 -17.78
C ALA A 28 -13.24 -37.36 -17.31
N GLU A 29 -12.11 -38.07 -17.38
CA GLU A 29 -10.80 -37.53 -17.00
C GLU A 29 -10.38 -36.34 -17.89
N ARG A 30 -10.69 -36.39 -19.19
CA ARG A 30 -10.44 -35.28 -20.14
C ARG A 30 -11.31 -34.06 -19.85
N LEU A 31 -12.55 -34.28 -19.40
CA LEU A 31 -13.48 -33.23 -18.99
C LEU A 31 -13.02 -32.59 -17.67
N GLN A 32 -12.66 -33.40 -16.68
CA GLN A 32 -12.14 -32.92 -15.40
C GLN A 32 -10.83 -32.15 -15.55
N ARG A 33 -9.89 -32.61 -16.40
CA ARG A 33 -8.66 -31.86 -16.70
C ARG A 33 -8.94 -30.53 -17.41
N ARG A 34 -9.99 -30.44 -18.22
CA ARG A 34 -10.42 -29.17 -18.85
C ARG A 34 -11.04 -28.22 -17.84
N GLU A 35 -11.89 -28.72 -16.95
CA GLU A 35 -12.49 -27.95 -15.86
C GLU A 35 -11.44 -27.46 -14.86
N GLN A 36 -10.52 -28.32 -14.42
CA GLN A 36 -9.44 -27.94 -13.51
C GLN A 36 -8.57 -26.83 -14.10
N ARG A 37 -8.24 -26.89 -15.40
CA ARG A 37 -7.49 -25.81 -16.07
C ARG A 37 -8.28 -24.52 -16.20
N ARG A 38 -9.61 -24.59 -16.34
CA ARG A 38 -10.48 -23.40 -16.35
C ARG A 38 -10.52 -22.74 -14.98
N LEU A 39 -10.69 -23.53 -13.93
CA LEU A 39 -10.69 -23.06 -12.55
C LEU A 39 -9.34 -22.48 -12.16
N GLU A 40 -8.24 -23.14 -12.52
CA GLU A 40 -6.89 -22.66 -12.25
C GLU A 40 -6.63 -21.29 -12.92
N ARG A 41 -7.07 -21.12 -14.17
CA ARG A 41 -7.01 -19.81 -14.86
C ARG A 41 -7.88 -18.76 -14.19
N ALA A 42 -9.12 -19.10 -13.81
CA ALA A 42 -10.02 -18.17 -13.13
C ALA A 42 -9.49 -17.73 -11.75
N VAL A 43 -8.86 -18.65 -11.01
CA VAL A 43 -8.19 -18.34 -9.74
C VAL A 43 -6.97 -17.46 -9.98
N TYR A 44 -6.18 -17.72 -11.02
CA TYR A 44 -5.03 -16.89 -11.36
C TYR A 44 -5.43 -15.46 -11.77
N ASP A 45 -6.48 -15.32 -12.59
CA ASP A 45 -6.97 -14.02 -13.05
C ASP A 45 -7.57 -13.20 -11.90
N SER A 46 -8.31 -13.83 -10.98
CA SER A 46 -8.84 -13.14 -9.79
C SER A 46 -7.74 -12.66 -8.85
N LEU A 47 -6.71 -13.48 -8.60
CA LEU A 47 -5.53 -13.07 -7.81
C LEU A 47 -4.77 -11.91 -8.48
N ARG A 48 -4.70 -11.90 -9.82
CA ARG A 48 -4.05 -10.82 -10.58
C ARG A 48 -4.81 -9.50 -10.44
N LEU A 49 -6.14 -9.53 -10.46
CA LEU A 49 -6.98 -8.35 -10.29
C LEU A 49 -6.85 -7.76 -8.89
N LEU A 50 -6.90 -8.60 -7.85
CA LEU A 50 -6.70 -8.17 -6.46
C LEU A 50 -5.34 -7.48 -6.26
N ARG A 51 -4.28 -8.01 -6.87
CA ARG A 51 -2.96 -7.39 -6.81
C ARG A 51 -2.93 -6.02 -7.49
N GLN A 52 -3.66 -5.84 -8.59
CA GLN A 52 -3.68 -4.59 -9.34
C GLN A 52 -4.39 -3.46 -8.57
N GLU A 53 -5.42 -3.79 -7.80
CA GLU A 53 -6.17 -2.82 -6.98
C GLU A 53 -5.31 -2.27 -5.84
N THR A 54 -4.52 -3.13 -5.20
CA THR A 54 -3.58 -2.69 -4.15
C THR A 54 -2.49 -1.76 -4.65
N ASP A 55 -2.19 -1.74 -5.95
CA ASP A 55 -1.06 -1.01 -6.58
C ASP A 55 -1.44 0.39 -7.09
N SER A 56 -2.64 0.85 -6.74
CA SER A 56 -3.15 2.17 -7.07
C SER A 56 -3.05 3.12 -5.88
N ILE A 57 -2.67 4.36 -6.15
CA ILE A 57 -2.63 5.46 -5.17
C ILE A 57 -3.78 6.40 -5.49
N ASN A 58 -4.56 6.75 -4.48
CA ASN A 58 -5.56 7.80 -4.60
C ASN A 58 -4.87 9.16 -4.46
N ILE A 59 -4.93 9.98 -5.51
CA ILE A 59 -4.34 11.32 -5.52
C ILE A 59 -5.38 12.44 -5.38
N GLY A 60 -6.62 12.14 -4.98
CA GLY A 60 -7.69 13.12 -4.82
C GLY A 60 -8.45 13.45 -6.11
N TYR A 61 -7.81 13.41 -7.27
CA TYR A 61 -8.44 13.60 -8.60
C TYR A 61 -8.56 12.31 -9.43
N GLY A 62 -8.18 11.16 -8.86
CA GLY A 62 -8.21 9.86 -9.54
C GLY A 62 -7.22 8.88 -8.95
N TYR A 63 -7.09 7.72 -9.60
CA TYR A 63 -6.17 6.66 -9.19
C TYR A 63 -5.00 6.57 -10.18
N VAL A 64 -3.78 6.69 -9.67
CA VAL A 64 -2.58 6.49 -10.47
C VAL A 64 -1.90 5.19 -10.04
N LYS A 65 -1.59 4.33 -11.01
CA LYS A 65 -0.81 3.11 -10.75
C LYS A 65 0.59 3.51 -10.31
N ARG A 66 1.12 2.90 -9.25
CA ARG A 66 2.48 3.20 -8.75
C ARG A 66 3.55 3.10 -9.83
N LYS A 67 3.44 2.10 -10.70
CA LYS A 67 4.37 1.92 -11.84
C LYS A 67 4.41 3.08 -12.83
N ASN A 68 3.37 3.93 -12.87
CA ASN A 68 3.29 5.08 -13.75
C ASN A 68 3.80 6.36 -13.07
N LEU A 69 4.02 6.35 -11.75
CA LEU A 69 4.69 7.44 -11.05
C LEU A 69 6.20 7.26 -11.24
N THR A 70 6.76 8.01 -12.19
CA THR A 70 8.20 8.09 -12.39
C THR A 70 8.81 8.95 -11.28
N GLY A 71 9.17 8.34 -10.14
CA GLY A 71 9.77 9.06 -9.03
C GLY A 71 9.86 8.29 -7.71
N ALA A 72 10.48 8.91 -6.71
CA ALA A 72 10.70 8.32 -5.39
C ALA A 72 9.42 8.40 -4.52
N VAL A 73 8.48 7.47 -4.74
CA VAL A 73 7.32 7.26 -3.85
C VAL A 73 7.70 6.25 -2.76
N SER A 74 7.32 6.50 -1.52
CA SER A 74 7.52 5.55 -0.42
C SER A 74 6.22 5.32 0.33
N LYS A 75 5.79 4.06 0.35
CA LYS A 75 4.61 3.61 1.08
C LYS A 75 5.03 2.98 2.40
N VAL A 76 4.35 3.35 3.47
CA VAL A 76 4.44 2.73 4.78
C VAL A 76 3.06 2.21 5.13
N GLU A 77 2.97 0.89 5.32
CA GLU A 77 1.75 0.24 5.79
C GLU A 77 1.80 0.20 7.33
N MET A 78 0.70 0.61 7.96
CA MET A 78 0.64 0.70 9.41
C MET A 78 0.53 -0.69 10.02
N ASN A 79 1.63 -1.18 10.60
CA ASN A 79 1.65 -2.47 11.29
C ASN A 79 1.06 -2.36 12.69
N GLU A 80 -0.11 -2.95 12.91
CA GLU A 80 -0.88 -2.93 14.17
C GLU A 80 -0.06 -3.23 15.42
N LEU A 81 0.95 -4.10 15.33
CA LEU A 81 1.80 -4.47 16.46
C LEU A 81 2.78 -3.36 16.89
N GLN A 82 3.10 -2.43 15.99
CA GLN A 82 4.04 -1.34 16.24
C GLN A 82 3.37 0.01 16.49
N ILE A 83 2.08 0.13 16.18
CA ILE A 83 1.34 1.39 16.28
C ILE A 83 1.16 1.81 17.75
N GLY A 84 0.86 0.86 18.65
CA GLY A 84 0.56 1.14 20.07
C GLY A 84 1.71 1.73 20.90
N THR A 85 2.92 1.84 20.34
CA THR A 85 4.08 2.44 21.01
C THR A 85 4.20 3.94 20.75
N TYR A 86 3.52 4.48 19.73
CA TYR A 86 3.68 5.88 19.31
C TYR A 86 2.41 6.68 19.60
N ALA A 87 2.57 7.87 20.18
CA ALA A 87 1.46 8.77 20.48
C ALA A 87 0.96 9.53 19.24
N ASN A 88 1.87 9.84 18.30
CA ASN A 88 1.59 10.63 17.11
C ASN A 88 2.17 9.99 15.85
N ILE A 89 1.55 10.28 14.71
CA ILE A 89 1.97 9.72 13.42
C ILE A 89 3.36 10.19 13.00
N GLY A 90 3.75 11.42 13.33
CA GLY A 90 5.09 11.92 13.05
C GLY A 90 6.19 11.09 13.68
N GLU A 91 5.98 10.66 14.92
CA GLU A 91 6.95 9.81 15.62
C GLU A 91 7.03 8.41 14.99
N TYR A 92 5.88 7.85 14.61
CA TYR A 92 5.83 6.57 13.91
C TYR A 92 6.59 6.62 12.57
N LEU A 93 6.43 7.69 11.79
CA LEU A 93 7.05 7.83 10.48
C LEU A 93 8.56 8.06 10.53
N LYS A 94 9.09 8.48 11.69
CA LYS A 94 10.51 8.75 11.90
C LYS A 94 11.33 7.48 11.65
N GLY A 95 12.17 7.52 10.62
CA GLY A 95 13.03 6.39 10.23
C GLY A 95 12.30 5.25 9.50
N LYS A 96 10.98 5.34 9.30
CA LYS A 96 10.23 4.37 8.47
C LYS A 96 10.22 4.75 7.00
N VAL A 97 10.23 6.05 6.71
CA VAL A 97 10.26 6.57 5.34
C VAL A 97 11.68 7.06 5.00
N PRO A 98 12.33 6.51 3.95
CA PRO A 98 13.66 6.97 3.57
C PRO A 98 13.62 8.41 3.05
N GLY A 99 14.51 9.28 3.54
CA GLY A 99 14.57 10.68 3.10
C GLY A 99 13.42 11.57 3.62
N LEU A 100 12.58 11.06 4.53
CA LEU A 100 11.71 11.88 5.37
C LEU A 100 12.45 12.14 6.69
N GLN A 101 12.61 13.41 7.04
CA GLN A 101 13.09 13.82 8.34
C GLN A 101 11.91 14.35 9.14
N VAL A 102 11.71 13.80 10.34
CA VAL A 102 10.70 14.26 11.27
C VAL A 102 11.41 14.82 12.50
N MET A 103 11.18 16.10 12.77
CA MET A 103 11.77 16.84 13.88
C MET A 103 10.66 17.32 14.79
N LYS A 104 10.74 17.02 16.08
CA LYS A 104 9.79 17.58 17.06
C LYS A 104 10.12 19.05 17.30
N VAL A 105 9.13 19.94 17.14
CA VAL A 105 9.28 21.38 17.35
C VAL A 105 8.14 21.84 18.26
N GLY A 106 8.46 22.14 19.52
CA GLY A 106 7.45 22.46 20.53
C GLY A 106 6.48 21.30 20.76
N SER A 107 5.18 21.55 20.56
CA SER A 107 4.11 20.57 20.70
C SER A 107 3.87 19.72 19.44
N GLY A 108 4.40 20.13 18.29
CA GLY A 108 4.14 19.47 17.00
C GLY A 108 5.39 18.87 16.36
N TYR A 109 5.22 18.43 15.11
CA TYR A 109 6.30 17.88 14.29
C TYR A 109 6.49 18.68 13.01
N LYS A 110 7.75 18.93 12.68
CA LYS A 110 8.17 19.45 11.38
C LYS A 110 8.63 18.29 10.49
N TYR A 111 8.12 18.27 9.27
CA TYR A 111 8.39 17.25 8.27
C TYR A 111 9.22 17.85 7.15
N LEU A 112 10.32 17.21 6.79
CA LEU A 112 11.19 17.63 5.69
C LEU A 112 11.44 16.45 4.77
N ILE A 113 11.12 16.60 3.50
CA ILE A 113 11.38 15.59 2.48
C ILE A 113 12.64 16.00 1.72
N ARG A 114 13.66 15.14 1.74
CA ARG A 114 14.99 15.41 1.15
C ARG A 114 15.75 16.60 1.76
N GLY A 115 15.41 16.98 2.99
CA GLY A 115 16.11 18.03 3.74
C GLY A 115 15.64 19.44 3.37
N ILE A 116 16.47 20.43 3.65
CA ILE A 116 16.16 21.85 3.46
C ILE A 116 16.49 22.24 2.02
N GLY A 117 15.48 22.47 1.18
CA GLY A 117 15.65 22.90 -0.21
C GLY A 117 15.91 24.41 -0.38
N SER A 118 15.69 25.22 0.66
CA SER A 118 15.88 26.67 0.66
C SER A 118 16.00 27.19 2.09
N LEU A 119 16.89 28.15 2.34
CA LEU A 119 17.04 28.77 3.67
C LEU A 119 15.88 29.74 4.01
N ASN A 120 15.18 30.26 3.00
CA ASN A 120 14.21 31.35 3.16
C ASN A 120 12.79 31.02 2.67
N SER A 121 12.54 29.81 2.19
CA SER A 121 11.22 29.38 1.70
C SER A 121 10.56 28.43 2.68
N PRO A 122 9.22 28.41 2.80
CA PRO A 122 8.52 27.38 3.55
C PRO A 122 8.90 26.02 2.96
N THR A 123 9.46 25.15 3.80
CA THR A 123 9.96 23.82 3.45
C THR A 123 8.97 22.71 3.77
N ASP A 124 7.79 23.08 4.28
CA ASP A 124 6.80 22.12 4.74
C ASP A 124 6.16 21.42 3.53
N PRO A 125 5.96 20.10 3.59
CA PRO A 125 5.28 19.35 2.55
C PRO A 125 3.78 19.61 2.58
N LEU A 126 3.11 19.28 1.49
CA LEU A 126 1.65 19.27 1.45
C LEU A 126 1.12 17.99 2.13
N PHE A 127 0.18 18.13 3.05
CA PHE A 127 -0.48 17.00 3.70
C PHE A 127 -1.86 16.75 3.09
N LEU A 128 -2.14 15.50 2.73
CA LEU A 128 -3.47 15.05 2.33
C LEU A 128 -3.95 13.95 3.26
N VAL A 129 -5.17 14.08 3.76
CA VAL A 129 -5.86 13.06 4.55
C VAL A 129 -7.10 12.65 3.80
N ASP A 130 -7.15 11.40 3.33
CA ASP A 130 -8.26 10.87 2.53
C ASP A 130 -8.63 11.71 1.29
N GLY A 131 -7.64 12.42 0.74
CA GLY A 131 -7.80 13.30 -0.42
C GLY A 131 -8.07 14.77 -0.08
N VAL A 132 -8.20 15.13 1.20
CA VAL A 132 -8.42 16.51 1.66
C VAL A 132 -7.10 17.13 2.13
N GLU A 133 -6.80 18.35 1.69
CA GLU A 133 -5.61 19.07 2.11
C GLU A 133 -5.76 19.58 3.55
N VAL A 134 -4.74 19.30 4.37
CA VAL A 134 -4.67 19.74 5.78
C VAL A 134 -3.36 20.50 6.03
N MET A 135 -3.33 21.31 7.09
CA MET A 135 -2.13 22.08 7.46
C MET A 135 -1.13 21.25 8.25
N ASP A 136 -1.63 20.33 9.07
CA ASP A 136 -0.86 19.45 9.93
C ASP A 136 -1.51 18.06 10.01
N ILE A 137 -0.77 17.10 10.57
CA ILE A 137 -1.23 15.71 10.75
C ILE A 137 -1.01 15.23 12.19
N ASP A 138 -0.60 16.14 13.07
CA ASP A 138 -0.24 15.84 14.46
C ASP A 138 -1.46 15.42 15.29
N PHE A 139 -2.67 15.80 14.86
CA PHE A 139 -3.93 15.40 15.50
C PHE A 139 -4.36 13.96 15.18
N ILE A 140 -3.72 13.31 14.21
CA ILE A 140 -4.14 11.99 13.74
C ILE A 140 -3.52 10.91 14.61
N ASN A 141 -4.38 10.07 15.18
CA ASN A 141 -3.96 8.90 15.92
C ASN A 141 -3.37 7.86 14.94
N PRO A 142 -2.16 7.33 15.20
CA PRO A 142 -1.57 6.26 14.40
C PRO A 142 -2.47 5.02 14.20
N ASN A 143 -3.38 4.74 15.13
CA ASN A 143 -4.31 3.60 15.04
C ASN A 143 -5.37 3.76 13.96
N ASP A 144 -5.75 4.99 13.66
CA ASP A 144 -6.79 5.29 12.67
C ASP A 144 -6.22 5.35 11.25
N VAL A 145 -4.92 5.13 11.09
CA VAL A 145 -4.25 5.18 9.79
C VAL A 145 -4.05 3.78 9.22
N LEU A 146 -4.38 3.65 7.95
CA LEU A 146 -4.19 2.43 7.16
C LEU A 146 -2.83 2.45 6.48
N THR A 147 -2.57 3.52 5.72
CA THR A 147 -1.36 3.68 4.93
C THR A 147 -0.91 5.12 4.89
N VAL A 148 0.41 5.31 4.87
CA VAL A 148 1.05 6.60 4.60
C VAL A 148 1.89 6.48 3.35
N GLU A 149 1.69 7.40 2.42
CA GLU A 149 2.41 7.46 1.15
C GLU A 149 3.09 8.81 1.02
N VAL A 150 4.40 8.79 0.76
CA VAL A 150 5.22 9.98 0.67
C VAL A 150 5.74 10.11 -0.75
N LEU A 151 5.38 11.20 -1.42
CA LEU A 151 5.79 11.57 -2.76
C LEU A 151 6.86 12.65 -2.66
N LYS A 152 8.04 12.43 -3.25
CA LYS A 152 9.23 13.24 -2.95
C LYS A 152 9.70 14.18 -4.06
N ASP A 153 9.41 13.86 -5.32
CA ASP A 153 9.98 14.57 -6.49
C ASP A 153 8.90 14.89 -7.53
N ALA A 154 9.14 14.54 -8.80
CA ALA A 154 8.23 14.71 -9.93
C ALA A 154 6.81 14.16 -9.67
N SER A 155 6.68 13.11 -8.86
CA SER A 155 5.38 12.57 -8.47
C SER A 155 4.55 13.56 -7.65
N ALA A 156 5.19 14.44 -6.89
CA ALA A 156 4.54 15.46 -6.07
C ALA A 156 4.10 16.68 -6.90
N SER A 157 4.69 16.90 -8.09
CA SER A 157 4.31 17.98 -9.02
C SER A 157 2.87 17.86 -9.54
N ILE A 158 2.23 16.69 -9.40
CA ILE A 158 0.80 16.50 -9.69
C ILE A 158 -0.06 17.44 -8.84
N TYR A 159 0.40 17.80 -7.64
CA TYR A 159 -0.28 18.72 -6.72
C TYR A 159 0.16 20.19 -6.91
N GLY A 160 0.80 20.49 -8.03
CA GLY A 160 1.25 21.85 -8.38
C GLY A 160 2.34 22.39 -7.46
N ASN A 161 2.42 23.71 -7.35
CA ASN A 161 3.48 24.40 -6.60
C ASN A 161 3.49 24.06 -5.11
N ARG A 162 2.35 23.69 -4.52
CA ARG A 162 2.27 23.30 -3.09
C ARG A 162 2.94 21.96 -2.82
N GLY A 163 2.97 21.06 -3.80
CA GLY A 163 3.68 19.79 -3.74
C GLY A 163 5.17 19.88 -4.08
N ALA A 164 5.73 21.07 -4.31
CA ALA A 164 7.14 21.23 -4.70
C ALA A 164 8.13 20.71 -3.63
N ASN A 165 7.74 20.79 -2.35
CA ASN A 165 8.51 20.25 -1.22
C ASN A 165 8.16 18.78 -0.91
N GLY A 166 7.36 18.14 -1.76
CA GLY A 166 6.81 16.80 -1.55
C GLY A 166 5.41 16.80 -0.95
N VAL A 167 4.77 15.63 -0.98
CA VAL A 167 3.39 15.41 -0.56
C VAL A 167 3.33 14.17 0.33
N ILE A 168 2.64 14.28 1.46
CA ILE A 168 2.37 13.17 2.39
C ILE A 168 0.87 12.89 2.33
N ILE A 169 0.52 11.72 1.80
CA ILE A 169 -0.85 11.23 1.69
C ILE A 169 -1.08 10.22 2.81
N ILE A 170 -2.13 10.44 3.58
CA ILE A 170 -2.58 9.57 4.65
C ILE A 170 -3.95 9.03 4.25
N THR A 171 -4.10 7.71 4.36
CA THR A 171 -5.37 7.03 4.20
C THR A 171 -5.79 6.47 5.54
N THR A 172 -6.98 6.84 6.00
CA THR A 172 -7.52 6.38 7.28
C THR A 172 -8.21 5.02 7.15
N ARG A 173 -8.37 4.33 8.28
CA ARG A 173 -9.21 3.15 8.42
C ARG A 173 -10.66 3.63 8.53
N ARG A 174 -11.58 2.98 7.81
CA ARG A 174 -13.04 3.20 7.94
C ARG A 174 -13.65 2.16 8.86
#